data_AF-X1V116-F1
#
_entry.id   AF-X1V116-F1
#
_cell.length_a   1.000
_cell.length_b   1.000
_cell.length_c   1.000
_cell.angle_alpha   90.00
_cell.angle_beta   90.00
_cell.angle_gamma   90.00
#
_symmetry.space_group_name_H-M   'P 1'
#
loop_
_entity.id
_entity.type
_entity.pdbx_description
1 polymer ?
#
loop_
_entity_poly.entity_id
_entity_poly.type
_entity_poly.pdbx_seq_one_letter_code
_entity_poly.pdbx_strand_id
1 'polypeptide(L)'
;MTLSEITPVSRKIDRLINRIEEGDIKIPAFQRGFVWNQNQVLELLDSIYRDYPIGSILLWTSNARLKSTRNVGGFLIPDREPEYPVNYVLDG
;
A
#
# COMPACT_ATOMS: atom_id res chain seq x y z
N MET A 1 -6.84 -1.39 -26.91
CA MET A 1 -6.53 -0.75 -25.62
C MET A 1 -7.52 -1.34 -24.63
N THR A 2 -7.12 -2.34 -23.86
CA THR A 2 -8.00 -2.98 -22.87
C THR A 2 -8.27 -2.00 -21.75
N LEU A 3 -9.55 -1.74 -21.44
CA LEU A 3 -9.89 -0.99 -20.23
C LEU A 3 -9.33 -1.75 -19.03
N SER A 4 -8.53 -1.09 -18.22
CA SER A 4 -8.15 -1.58 -16.90
C SER A 4 -9.39 -1.55 -16.01
N GLU A 5 -10.06 -2.70 -15.89
CA GLU A 5 -11.16 -2.87 -14.95
C GLU A 5 -10.64 -2.91 -13.51
N ILE A 6 -11.36 -2.25 -12.59
CA ILE A 6 -11.06 -2.31 -11.17
C ILE A 6 -11.68 -3.60 -10.63
N THR A 7 -10.85 -4.59 -10.31
CA THR A 7 -11.31 -5.84 -9.69
C THR A 7 -11.00 -5.85 -8.19
N PRO A 8 -12.01 -5.90 -7.30
CA PRO A 8 -11.76 -6.05 -5.87
C PRO A 8 -11.25 -7.46 -5.59
N VAL A 9 -10.14 -7.56 -4.85
CA VAL A 9 -9.54 -8.84 -4.45
C VAL A 9 -9.36 -8.85 -2.94
N SER A 10 -9.97 -9.82 -2.26
CA SER A 10 -9.70 -10.05 -0.85
C SER A 10 -8.30 -10.64 -0.67
N ARG A 11 -7.47 -9.96 0.10
CA ARG A 11 -6.09 -10.37 0.42
C ARG A 11 -5.90 -10.30 1.92
N LYS A 12 -5.23 -11.29 2.48
CA LYS A 12 -4.85 -11.24 3.89
C LYS A 12 -3.78 -10.16 4.13
N ILE A 13 -3.80 -9.57 5.31
CA ILE A 13 -2.92 -8.45 5.68
C ILE A 13 -1.44 -8.85 5.69
N ASP A 14 -1.11 -10.06 6.14
CA ASP A 14 0.26 -10.62 6.11
C ASP A 14 0.83 -10.64 4.69
N ARG A 15 0.00 -10.98 3.70
CA ARG A 15 0.43 -10.96 2.28
C ARG A 15 0.68 -9.56 1.76
N LEU A 16 -0.04 -8.55 2.26
CA LEU A 16 0.21 -7.16 1.90
C LEU A 16 1.50 -6.65 2.54
N ILE A 17 1.74 -7.00 3.82
CA ILE A 17 2.96 -6.65 4.54
C ILE A 17 4.18 -7.22 3.82
N ASN A 18 4.20 -8.51 3.49
CA ASN A 18 5.33 -9.12 2.77
C ASN A 18 5.63 -8.41 1.44
N ARG A 19 4.61 -7.99 0.69
CA ARG A 19 4.79 -7.24 -0.57
C ARG A 19 5.38 -5.85 -0.35
N ILE A 20 5.08 -5.20 0.77
CA ILE A 20 5.73 -3.94 1.16
C ILE A 20 7.19 -4.20 1.53
N GLU A 21 7.46 -5.25 2.31
CA GLU A 21 8.81 -5.65 2.71
C GLU A 21 9.70 -6.04 1.52
N GLU A 22 9.14 -6.61 0.46
CA GLU A 22 9.83 -6.92 -0.80
C GLU A 22 10.01 -5.68 -1.71
N GLY A 23 9.43 -4.54 -1.35
CA GLY A 23 9.43 -3.32 -2.18
C GLY A 23 8.52 -3.40 -3.41
N ASP A 24 7.61 -4.38 -3.48
CA ASP A 24 6.59 -4.51 -4.53
C ASP A 24 5.50 -3.45 -4.42
N ILE A 25 5.08 -3.12 -3.19
CA ILE A 25 4.12 -2.05 -2.90
C ILE A 25 4.87 -0.82 -2.38
N LYS A 26 4.62 0.34 -2.99
CA LYS A 26 5.24 1.62 -2.62
C LYS A 26 4.22 2.75 -2.47
N ILE A 27 4.58 3.73 -1.66
CA ILE A 27 3.83 4.99 -1.53
C ILE A 27 4.44 6.01 -2.49
N PRO A 28 3.67 6.56 -3.46
CA PRO A 28 4.18 7.56 -4.38
C PRO A 28 4.51 8.86 -3.65
N ALA A 29 5.54 9.59 -4.12
CA ALA A 29 6.02 10.80 -3.46
C ALA A 29 5.03 11.98 -3.47
N PHE A 30 3.99 11.92 -4.31
CA PHE A 30 2.89 12.90 -4.32
C PHE A 30 1.78 12.58 -3.32
N GLN A 31 1.88 11.48 -2.57
CA GLN A 31 0.90 11.15 -1.54
C GLN A 31 0.89 12.24 -0.47
N ARG A 32 -0.31 12.57 0.02
CA ARG A 32 -0.46 13.54 1.10
C ARG A 32 0.23 13.05 2.38
N GLY A 33 0.58 14.00 3.25
CA GLY A 33 1.14 13.68 4.56
C GLY A 33 0.18 12.82 5.39
N PHE A 34 0.73 12.11 6.37
CA PHE A 34 -0.07 11.33 7.32
C PHE A 34 -0.96 12.24 8.17
N VAL A 35 -2.28 12.02 8.13
CA VAL A 35 -3.29 12.87 8.80
C VAL A 35 -4.04 12.16 9.94
N TRP A 36 -3.73 10.89 10.21
CA TRP A 36 -4.45 10.13 11.23
C TRP A 36 -3.97 10.51 12.63
N ASN A 37 -4.92 10.65 13.55
CA ASN A 37 -4.63 10.79 14.97
C ASN A 37 -4.50 9.41 15.64
N GLN A 38 -4.02 9.40 16.88
CA GLN A 38 -3.76 8.16 17.63
C GLN A 38 -5.02 7.30 17.84
N ASN A 39 -6.19 7.91 18.07
CA ASN A 39 -7.43 7.16 18.29
C ASN A 39 -7.86 6.43 17.02
N GLN A 40 -7.75 7.06 15.84
CA GLN A 40 -8.05 6.42 14.56
C GLN A 40 -7.14 5.22 14.29
N VAL A 41 -5.85 5.32 14.66
CA VAL A 41 -4.92 4.20 14.55
C VAL A 41 -5.35 3.04 15.46
N LEU A 42 -5.76 3.33 16.70
CA LEU A 42 -6.22 2.32 17.65
C LEU A 42 -7.52 1.64 17.19
N GLU A 43 -8.48 2.39 16.64
CA GLU A 43 -9.73 1.85 16.10
C GLU A 43 -9.49 0.90 14.91
N LEU A 44 -8.54 1.22 14.04
CA LEU A 44 -8.15 0.32 12.95
C LEU A 44 -7.52 -0.97 13.50
N LEU A 45 -6.62 -0.86 14.47
CA LEU A 45 -5.98 -2.02 15.10
C LEU A 45 -7.00 -2.91 15.82
N ASP A 46 -7.99 -2.34 16.52
CA ASP A 46 -9.08 -3.10 17.16
C ASP A 46 -9.93 -3.82 16.09
N SER A 47 -10.21 -3.17 14.97
CA SER A 47 -10.93 -3.78 13.85
C SER A 47 -10.16 -4.95 13.23
N ILE A 48 -8.84 -4.82 13.06
CA ILE A 48 -7.96 -5.91 12.60
C ILE A 48 -7.98 -7.07 13.60
N TYR A 49 -7.85 -6.77 14.89
CA TYR A 49 -7.83 -7.78 15.96
C TYR A 49 -9.16 -8.56 16.04
N ARG A 50 -10.29 -7.93 15.73
CA ARG A 50 -11.62 -8.53 15.72
C ARG A 50 -12.03 -9.17 14.39
N ASP A 51 -11.13 -9.24 13.41
CA ASP A 51 -11.42 -9.70 12.04
C ASP A 51 -12.59 -8.94 11.38
N TYR A 52 -12.77 -7.66 11.71
CA TYR A 52 -13.77 -6.80 11.06
C TYR A 52 -13.31 -6.34 9.68
N PRO A 53 -14.23 -6.13 8.72
CA PRO A 53 -13.89 -5.52 7.44
C PRO A 53 -13.36 -4.08 7.62
N ILE A 54 -12.12 -3.81 7.23
CA ILE A 54 -11.43 -2.52 7.41
C ILE A 54 -11.40 -1.62 6.15
N GLY A 55 -12.13 -2.00 5.10
CA GLY A 55 -12.22 -1.25 3.84
C GLY A 55 -11.42 -1.86 2.69
N SER A 56 -11.10 -1.04 1.69
CA SER A 56 -10.35 -1.41 0.48
C SER A 56 -9.16 -0.49 0.27
N ILE A 57 -8.14 -0.97 -0.44
CA ILE A 57 -7.02 -0.16 -0.90
C ILE A 57 -6.92 -0.24 -2.42
N LEU A 58 -6.67 0.90 -3.08
CA LEU A 58 -6.44 0.95 -4.52
C LEU A 58 -4.95 0.80 -4.83
N LEU A 59 -4.61 -0.22 -5.62
CA LEU A 59 -3.25 -0.46 -6.11
C LEU A 59 -3.19 -0.20 -7.61
N TRP A 60 -2.21 0.59 -8.04
CA TRP A 60 -1.90 0.82 -9.44
C TRP A 60 -0.59 0.16 -9.82
N THR A 61 -0.67 -0.83 -10.71
CA THR A 61 0.50 -1.49 -11.28
C THR A 61 1.05 -0.67 -12.44
N SER A 62 2.34 -0.31 -12.37
CA SER A 62 3.02 0.47 -13.40
C SER A 62 4.42 -0.06 -13.69
N ASN A 63 4.79 -0.06 -14.97
CA ASN A 63 6.17 -0.27 -15.42
C ASN A 63 7.02 1.01 -15.29
N ALA A 64 6.37 2.18 -15.20
CA ALA A 64 7.04 3.45 -15.01
C ALA A 64 7.30 3.68 -13.52
N ARG A 65 8.57 3.94 -13.16
CA ARG A 65 8.97 4.18 -11.78
C ARG A 65 8.79 5.64 -11.40
N LEU A 66 7.90 5.87 -10.45
CA LEU A 66 7.68 7.15 -9.81
C LEU A 66 8.60 7.29 -8.60
N LYS A 67 8.93 8.53 -8.27
CA LYS A 67 9.51 8.86 -6.97
C LYS A 67 8.57 8.32 -5.88
N SER A 68 9.14 7.68 -4.88
CA SER A 68 8.38 7.04 -3.79
C SER A 68 9.06 7.25 -2.45
N THR A 69 8.28 7.20 -1.40
CA THR A 69 8.76 7.29 -0.03
C THR A 69 9.55 6.03 0.33
N ARG A 70 10.79 6.22 0.79
CA ARG A 70 11.68 5.13 1.20
C ARG A 70 11.56 4.76 2.68
N ASN A 71 10.97 5.64 3.49
CA ASN A 71 10.80 5.45 4.92
C ASN A 71 9.37 5.76 5.34
N VAL A 72 8.68 4.78 5.90
CA VAL A 72 7.31 4.94 6.43
C VAL A 72 7.35 4.59 7.91
N GLY A 73 7.21 5.60 8.79
CA GLY A 73 7.19 5.37 10.23
C GLY A 73 8.44 4.69 10.80
N GLY A 74 9.61 4.91 10.19
CA GLY A 74 10.87 4.25 10.56
C GLY A 74 11.15 2.96 9.78
N PHE A 75 10.18 2.42 9.05
CA PHE A 75 10.35 1.24 8.23
C PHE A 75 10.97 1.58 6.86
N LEU A 76 12.10 0.96 6.53
CA LEU A 76 12.78 1.14 5.25
C LEU A 76 12.19 0.20 4.20
N ILE A 77 11.57 0.76 3.17
CA ILE A 77 11.04 0.00 2.04
C ILE A 77 12.17 -0.19 1.02
N PRO A 78 12.56 -1.43 0.67
CA PRO A 78 13.65 -1.66 -0.26
C PRO A 78 13.29 -1.29 -1.69
N ASP A 79 14.32 -1.21 -2.53
CA ASP A 79 14.15 -1.10 -3.98
C ASP A 79 14.12 -2.49 -4.60
N ARG A 80 13.14 -2.72 -5.48
CA ARG A 80 13.02 -3.93 -6.27
C ARG A 80 13.75 -3.79 -7.60
N GLU A 81 14.26 -4.89 -8.15
CA GLU A 81 14.89 -4.93 -9.48
C GLU A 81 14.05 -4.20 -10.55
N PRO A 82 14.67 -3.41 -11.45
CA PRO A 82 13.98 -2.52 -12.40
C PRO A 82 12.99 -3.23 -13.33
N GLU A 83 13.24 -4.50 -13.61
CA GLU A 83 12.52 -5.33 -14.59
C GLU A 83 11.11 -5.70 -14.15
N TYR A 84 10.83 -5.66 -12.85
CA TYR A 84 9.50 -5.93 -12.32
C TYR A 84 8.65 -4.66 -12.21
N PRO A 85 7.35 -4.75 -12.55
CA PRO A 85 6.40 -3.65 -12.30
C PRO A 85 6.33 -3.34 -10.80
N VAL A 86 5.99 -2.10 -10.48
CA VAL A 86 5.78 -1.63 -9.11
C VAL A 86 4.31 -1.34 -8.89
N ASN A 87 3.81 -1.66 -7.71
CA ASN A 87 2.45 -1.36 -7.29
C ASN A 87 2.44 -0.11 -6.40
N TYR A 88 1.72 0.93 -6.82
CA TYR A 88 1.57 2.15 -6.04
C TYR A 88 0.23 2.19 -5.32
N VAL A 89 0.24 2.55 -4.04
CA VAL A 89 -0.98 2.84 -3.29
C VAL A 89 -1.53 4.19 -3.74
N LEU A 90 -2.76 4.21 -4.23
CA LEU A 90 -3.46 5.42 -4.68
C LEU A 90 -4.55 5.90 -3.74
N ASP A 91 -4.93 5.06 -2.78
CA ASP A 91 -5.93 5.40 -1.77
C ASP A 91 -5.23 5.99 -0.53
N GLY A 92 -5.75 7.11 -0.01
CA GLY A 92 -5.07 7.91 1.01
C GLY A 92 -5.74 9.24 1.28
#